data_AF-A0A5C5XRN2-F1
#
_entry.id   AF-A0A5C5XRN2-F1
#
_cell.length_a   1.000
_cell.length_b   1.000
_cell.length_c   1.000
_cell.angle_alpha   90.00
_cell.angle_beta   90.00
_cell.angle_gamma   90.00
#
_symmetry.space_group_name_H-M   'P 1'
#
loop_
_entity.id
_entity.type
_entity.pdbx_description
1 polymer ?
#
loop_
_entity_poly.entity_id
_entity_poly.type
_entity_poly.pdbx_seq_one_letter_code
_entity_poly.pdbx_strand_id
1 'polypeptide(L)'
;MGRSDYLTAATLNDGSCDDDFADAVSGQNAGRVRSALRSRYTRGMFNGAVGAQSSSRHDEMFSLLAEAFESVHHVGDWTPHETGEANLRLSLELIQMELIEAVALCRCEDAVVLVRSVLETANDGLHFSALRGIAASGFSEHRSTVESYLLALPTKRLPDESLPSLKQSAMQALADCNHSA
;
A
#
# COMPACT_ATOMS: atom_id res chain seq x y z
N MET A 1 -5.14 -6.19 -21.34
CA MET A 1 -4.05 -5.45 -20.68
C MET A 1 -4.37 -5.40 -19.20
N GLY A 2 -3.54 -6.06 -18.40
CA GLY A 2 -3.67 -6.10 -16.94
C GLY A 2 -2.99 -4.89 -16.31
N ARG A 3 -3.34 -4.56 -15.06
CA ARG A 3 -2.67 -3.48 -14.29
C ARG A 3 -1.14 -3.68 -14.19
N SER A 4 -0.65 -4.91 -14.33
CA SER A 4 0.77 -5.29 -14.34
C SER A 4 1.59 -4.73 -15.50
N ASP A 5 0.93 -4.41 -16.63
CA ASP A 5 1.60 -3.99 -17.87
C ASP A 5 2.15 -2.55 -17.78
N TYR A 6 1.83 -1.80 -16.71
CA TYR A 6 2.17 -0.39 -16.51
C TYR A 6 3.19 -0.13 -15.40
N LEU A 7 3.65 -1.18 -14.70
CA LEU A 7 4.70 -1.04 -13.70
C LEU A 7 6.04 -1.13 -14.39
N THR A 8 6.76 -0.03 -14.30
CA THR A 8 8.07 0.13 -14.90
C THR A 8 9.01 -0.84 -14.26
N ALA A 9 9.84 -1.51 -15.06
CA ALA A 9 10.88 -2.37 -14.53
C ALA A 9 11.96 -1.44 -13.95
N ALA A 10 11.87 -1.05 -12.68
CA ALA A 10 12.86 -0.22 -12.01
C ALA A 10 13.41 -0.98 -10.79
N THR A 11 14.69 -0.78 -10.51
CA THR A 11 15.36 -1.34 -9.33
C THR A 11 15.85 -0.25 -8.41
N LEU A 12 15.85 -0.53 -7.11
CA LEU A 12 16.57 0.28 -6.15
C LEU A 12 18.08 0.19 -6.45
N ASN A 13 18.84 1.25 -6.21
CA ASN A 13 20.25 1.41 -6.62
C ASN A 13 21.23 0.31 -6.12
N ASP A 14 20.80 -0.56 -5.22
CA ASP A 14 21.55 -1.72 -4.70
C ASP A 14 20.82 -3.08 -4.90
N GLY A 15 19.80 -3.11 -5.78
CA GLY A 15 19.01 -4.29 -6.12
C GLY A 15 19.50 -5.04 -7.36
N SER A 16 19.03 -6.28 -7.55
CA SER A 16 19.19 -7.05 -8.79
C SER A 16 17.87 -7.14 -9.56
N CYS A 17 17.95 -7.12 -10.89
CA CYS A 17 16.81 -7.38 -11.77
C CYS A 17 16.75 -8.88 -12.07
N ASP A 18 16.26 -9.67 -11.12
CA ASP A 18 15.94 -11.08 -11.37
C ASP A 18 14.48 -11.20 -11.84
N ASP A 19 14.28 -11.69 -13.06
CA ASP A 19 12.98 -11.83 -13.75
C ASP A 19 11.99 -12.81 -13.06
N ASP A 20 12.41 -13.48 -11.98
CA ASP A 20 11.65 -14.51 -11.26
C ASP A 20 10.32 -14.04 -10.64
N PHE A 21 10.06 -12.73 -10.69
CA PHE A 21 8.86 -12.08 -10.13
C PHE A 21 7.98 -11.36 -11.17
N ALA A 22 8.23 -11.57 -12.46
CA ALA A 22 7.45 -10.96 -13.53
C ALA A 22 5.97 -11.41 -13.51
N ASP A 23 5.71 -12.65 -13.07
CA ASP A 23 4.36 -13.19 -12.94
C ASP A 23 3.69 -12.83 -11.60
N ALA A 24 2.36 -12.66 -11.63
CA ALA A 24 1.57 -12.41 -10.44
C ALA A 24 1.80 -13.49 -9.37
N VAL A 25 2.18 -13.08 -8.15
CA VAL A 25 2.40 -14.00 -7.04
C VAL A 25 1.03 -14.42 -6.48
N SER A 26 0.55 -15.59 -6.89
CA SER A 26 -0.74 -16.11 -6.44
C SER A 26 -0.66 -16.77 -5.04
N GLY A 27 -1.35 -16.13 -4.10
CA GLY A 27 -2.26 -16.71 -3.10
C GLY A 27 -1.73 -17.57 -1.95
N GLN A 28 -0.68 -18.39 -2.10
CA GLN A 28 -0.38 -19.38 -1.04
C GLN A 28 1.10 -19.62 -0.76
N ASN A 29 2.01 -19.14 -1.61
CA ASN A 29 3.43 -19.31 -1.36
C ASN A 29 3.99 -18.09 -0.60
N ALA A 30 3.87 -18.11 0.74
CA ALA A 30 4.46 -17.12 1.62
C ALA A 30 5.98 -16.93 1.38
N GLY A 31 6.69 -17.94 0.87
CA GLY A 31 8.07 -17.78 0.41
C GLY A 31 8.19 -16.79 -0.75
N ARG A 32 7.38 -16.97 -1.80
CA ARG A 32 7.37 -16.08 -2.98
C ARG A 32 6.93 -14.66 -2.66
N VAL A 33 5.91 -14.48 -1.81
CA VAL A 33 5.46 -13.14 -1.37
C VAL A 33 6.61 -12.40 -0.68
N ARG A 34 7.30 -13.06 0.26
CA ARG A 34 8.44 -12.46 0.97
C ARG A 34 9.60 -12.13 0.04
N SER A 35 9.93 -13.02 -0.89
CA SER A 35 10.98 -12.76 -1.89
C SER A 35 10.61 -11.60 -2.81
N ALA A 36 9.35 -11.50 -3.22
CA ALA A 36 8.86 -10.44 -4.09
C ALA A 36 8.86 -9.07 -3.39
N LEU A 37 8.48 -9.00 -2.10
CA LEU A 37 8.61 -7.78 -1.31
C LEU A 37 10.07 -7.33 -1.09
N ARG A 38 11.00 -8.30 -1.05
CA ARG A 38 12.45 -8.05 -0.89
C ARG A 38 13.20 -7.83 -2.19
N SER A 39 12.56 -8.00 -3.35
CA SER A 39 13.25 -8.02 -4.63
C SER A 39 13.88 -6.66 -4.98
N ARG A 40 13.41 -5.57 -4.36
CA ARG A 40 13.79 -4.19 -4.71
C ARG A 40 13.56 -3.89 -6.20
N TYR A 41 12.62 -4.64 -6.77
CA TYR A 41 12.16 -4.55 -8.15
C TYR A 41 10.68 -4.23 -8.09
N THR A 42 10.30 -3.09 -8.65
CA THR A 42 8.95 -2.49 -8.62
C THR A 42 7.82 -3.48 -8.93
N ARG A 43 7.94 -4.28 -9.99
CA ARG A 43 6.91 -5.29 -10.35
C ARG A 43 6.84 -6.42 -9.33
N GLY A 44 7.99 -6.88 -8.83
CA GLY A 44 8.05 -7.86 -7.75
C GLY A 44 7.40 -7.32 -6.47
N MET A 45 7.70 -6.09 -6.08
CA MET A 45 7.13 -5.47 -4.89
C MET A 45 5.61 -5.26 -5.00
N PHE A 46 5.12 -4.81 -6.15
CA PHE A 46 3.68 -4.72 -6.41
C PHE A 46 3.00 -6.08 -6.30
N ASN A 47 3.54 -7.10 -6.98
CA ASN A 47 3.00 -8.45 -6.94
C ASN A 47 3.06 -9.04 -5.53
N GLY A 48 4.12 -8.73 -4.77
CA GLY A 48 4.28 -9.08 -3.36
C GLY A 48 3.21 -8.43 -2.48
N ALA A 49 2.92 -7.14 -2.67
CA ALA A 49 1.88 -6.41 -1.94
C ALA A 49 0.49 -7.03 -2.19
N VAL A 50 0.13 -7.25 -3.46
CA VAL A 50 -1.13 -7.90 -3.85
C VAL A 50 -1.22 -9.33 -3.28
N GLY A 51 -0.12 -10.08 -3.33
CA GLY A 51 -0.04 -11.42 -2.75
C GLY A 51 -0.17 -11.43 -1.23
N ALA A 52 0.35 -10.40 -0.53
CA ALA A 52 0.23 -10.25 0.90
C ALA A 52 -1.22 -9.97 1.33
N GLN A 53 -1.96 -9.16 0.56
CA GLN A 53 -3.40 -8.94 0.81
C GLN A 53 -4.20 -10.25 0.80
N SER A 54 -3.82 -11.18 -0.08
CA SER A 54 -4.47 -12.50 -0.22
C SER A 54 -3.93 -13.57 0.75
N SER A 55 -2.92 -13.25 1.56
CA SER A 55 -2.33 -14.19 2.53
C SER A 55 -3.26 -14.42 3.72
N SER A 56 -3.04 -15.47 4.51
CA SER A 56 -3.61 -15.63 5.85
C SER A 56 -2.64 -15.29 6.97
N ARG A 57 -1.42 -14.87 6.62
CA ARG A 57 -0.31 -14.59 7.55
C ARG A 57 0.06 -13.10 7.55
N HIS A 58 -0.94 -12.22 7.62
CA HIS A 58 -0.74 -10.76 7.54
C HIS A 58 0.25 -10.26 8.59
N ASP A 59 0.17 -10.74 9.83
CA ASP A 59 1.05 -10.31 10.92
C ASP A 59 2.53 -10.67 10.67
N GLU A 60 2.80 -11.81 10.03
CA GLU A 60 4.17 -12.21 9.66
C GLU A 60 4.74 -11.36 8.51
N MET A 61 3.88 -10.67 7.75
CA MET A 61 4.27 -9.87 6.58
C MET A 61 4.49 -8.41 6.92
N PHE A 62 4.02 -7.92 8.08
CA PHE A 62 4.05 -6.50 8.42
C PHE A 62 5.44 -5.87 8.24
N SER A 63 6.50 -6.45 8.83
CA SER A 63 7.85 -5.88 8.75
C SER A 63 8.35 -5.73 7.31
N LEU A 64 7.98 -6.67 6.43
CA LEU A 64 8.37 -6.62 5.01
C LEU A 64 7.56 -5.60 4.23
N LEU A 65 6.26 -5.48 4.51
CA LEU A 65 5.40 -4.47 3.92
C LEU A 65 5.83 -3.06 4.33
N ALA A 66 6.18 -2.87 5.61
CA ALA A 66 6.66 -1.59 6.12
C ALA A 66 8.03 -1.21 5.53
N GLU A 67 8.98 -2.16 5.46
CA GLU A 67 10.28 -1.94 4.82
C GLU A 67 10.12 -1.62 3.31
N ALA A 68 9.27 -2.37 2.62
CA ALA A 68 8.93 -2.11 1.22
C ALA A 68 8.34 -0.72 1.05
N PHE A 69 7.38 -0.32 1.89
CA PHE A 69 6.70 0.98 1.83
C PHE A 69 7.67 2.15 2.00
N GLU A 70 8.61 2.03 2.95
CA GLU A 70 9.65 3.03 3.15
C GLU A 70 10.60 3.13 1.94
N SER A 71 11.02 1.99 1.38
CA SER A 71 11.97 1.98 0.25
C SER A 71 11.43 2.65 -1.02
N VAL A 72 10.11 2.58 -1.28
CA VAL A 72 9.48 3.23 -2.44
C VAL A 72 9.19 4.72 -2.21
N HIS A 73 9.37 5.24 -1.00
CA HIS A 73 9.23 6.66 -0.69
C HIS A 73 10.36 7.51 -1.27
N HIS A 74 11.57 6.95 -1.35
CA HIS A 74 12.77 7.65 -1.79
C HIS A 74 12.99 7.50 -3.29
N VAL A 75 12.20 8.20 -4.11
CA VAL A 75 12.21 8.09 -5.59
C VAL A 75 13.61 8.25 -6.21
N GLY A 76 14.50 9.05 -5.60
CA GLY A 76 15.86 9.28 -6.08
C GLY A 76 16.77 8.04 -6.01
N ASP A 77 16.37 7.02 -5.26
CA ASP A 77 17.13 5.79 -5.08
C ASP A 77 16.80 4.72 -6.14
N TRP A 78 15.91 5.04 -7.09
CA TRP A 78 15.41 4.09 -8.08
C TRP A 78 15.95 4.38 -9.48
N THR A 79 16.43 3.33 -10.15
CA THR A 79 16.94 3.37 -11.52
C THR A 79 15.98 2.61 -12.46
N PRO A 80 15.39 3.28 -13.47
CA PRO A 80 14.59 2.62 -14.51
C PRO A 80 15.44 1.71 -15.41
N HIS A 81 14.94 0.52 -15.76
CA HIS A 81 15.61 -0.39 -16.70
C HIS A 81 15.19 -0.20 -18.16
N GLU A 82 14.00 0.34 -18.42
CA GLU A 82 13.50 0.54 -19.79
C GLU A 82 13.35 2.04 -20.11
N THR A 83 13.84 2.43 -21.28
CA THR A 83 13.64 3.76 -21.89
C THR A 83 12.17 4.07 -22.25
N GLY A 84 11.25 3.14 -21.99
CA GLY A 84 9.81 3.23 -22.31
C GLY A 84 8.94 3.76 -21.16
N GLU A 85 9.51 4.43 -20.17
CA GLU A 85 8.78 4.95 -19.02
C GLU A 85 8.33 6.40 -19.23
N ALA A 86 7.06 6.69 -18.93
CA ALA A 86 6.56 8.05 -18.90
C ALA A 86 6.56 8.67 -17.47
N ASN A 87 6.59 7.87 -16.38
CA ASN A 87 6.53 8.42 -15.00
C ASN A 87 6.87 7.42 -13.86
N LEU A 88 8.15 7.27 -13.48
CA LEU A 88 8.61 6.47 -12.31
C LEU A 88 7.91 6.82 -11.00
N ARG A 89 7.69 8.11 -10.77
CA ARG A 89 7.03 8.59 -9.55
C ARG A 89 5.63 8.00 -9.42
N LEU A 90 4.88 7.94 -10.51
CA LEU A 90 3.55 7.35 -10.52
C LEU A 90 3.59 5.84 -10.24
N SER A 91 4.56 5.12 -10.83
CA SER A 91 4.71 3.68 -10.57
C SER A 91 5.04 3.37 -9.11
N LEU A 92 5.93 4.15 -8.49
CA LEU A 92 6.24 4.01 -7.06
C LEU A 92 5.05 4.37 -6.18
N GLU A 93 4.28 5.40 -6.53
CA GLU A 93 3.05 5.76 -5.82
C GLU A 93 2.00 4.64 -5.89
N LEU A 94 1.82 4.00 -7.04
CA LEU A 94 0.93 2.84 -7.17
C LEU A 94 1.38 1.67 -6.30
N ILE A 95 2.69 1.45 -6.17
CA ILE A 95 3.23 0.42 -5.28
C ILE A 95 2.97 0.78 -3.82
N GLN A 96 3.19 2.05 -3.43
CA GLN A 96 2.86 2.54 -2.09
C GLN A 96 1.39 2.32 -1.74
N MET A 97 0.49 2.59 -2.69
CA MET A 97 -0.95 2.38 -2.54
C MET A 97 -1.30 0.92 -2.24
N GLU A 98 -0.72 -0.05 -2.96
CA GLU A 98 -0.98 -1.48 -2.69
C GLU A 98 -0.33 -1.96 -1.38
N LEU A 99 0.84 -1.42 -1.05
CA LEU A 99 1.53 -1.75 0.21
C LEU A 99 0.75 -1.25 1.42
N ILE A 100 0.26 -0.01 1.42
CA ILE A 100 -0.47 0.52 2.57
C ILE A 100 -1.83 -0.17 2.78
N GLU A 101 -2.47 -0.59 1.70
CA GLU A 101 -3.68 -1.41 1.80
C GLU A 101 -3.39 -2.76 2.45
N ALA A 102 -2.29 -3.41 2.07
CA ALA A 102 -1.86 -4.67 2.68
C ALA A 102 -1.48 -4.49 4.17
N VAL A 103 -0.82 -3.37 4.51
CA VAL A 103 -0.47 -3.05 5.90
C VAL A 103 -1.72 -2.97 6.78
N ALA A 104 -2.80 -2.35 6.30
CA ALA A 104 -4.03 -2.19 7.08
C ALA A 104 -4.69 -3.53 7.47
N LEU A 105 -4.38 -4.63 6.74
CA LEU A 105 -4.82 -5.99 7.04
C LEU A 105 -3.99 -6.69 8.13
N CYS A 106 -2.92 -6.08 8.63
CA CYS A 106 -2.12 -6.60 9.72
C CYS A 106 -2.73 -6.23 11.08
N ARG A 107 -2.85 -7.18 12.01
CA ARG A 107 -3.45 -7.03 13.34
C ARG A 107 -2.40 -6.67 14.39
N CYS A 108 -1.58 -5.67 14.12
CA CYS A 108 -0.59 -5.17 15.07
C CYS A 108 -0.68 -3.66 15.25
N GLU A 109 -0.27 -3.19 16.43
CA GLU A 109 -0.28 -1.77 16.78
C GLU A 109 0.56 -0.93 15.81
N ASP A 110 1.73 -1.43 15.41
CA ASP A 110 2.61 -0.75 14.47
C ASP A 110 1.96 -0.52 13.09
N ALA A 111 1.09 -1.44 12.64
CA ALA A 111 0.32 -1.25 11.41
C ALA A 111 -0.70 -0.12 11.54
N VAL A 112 -1.40 -0.04 12.67
CA VAL A 112 -2.32 1.08 12.96
C VAL A 112 -1.57 2.40 13.01
N VAL A 113 -0.37 2.43 13.60
CA VAL A 113 0.49 3.63 13.66
C VAL A 113 0.91 4.06 12.26
N LEU A 114 1.36 3.14 11.41
CA LEU A 114 1.76 3.45 10.04
C LEU A 114 0.57 3.97 9.20
N VAL A 115 -0.59 3.30 9.28
CA VAL A 115 -1.82 3.72 8.59
C VAL A 115 -2.26 5.11 9.04
N ARG A 116 -2.22 5.40 10.35
CA ARG A 116 -2.52 6.74 10.88
C ARG A 116 -1.56 7.79 10.32
N SER A 117 -0.26 7.50 10.30
CA SER A 117 0.74 8.43 9.74
C SER A 117 0.45 8.74 8.27
N VAL A 118 0.08 7.74 7.47
CA VAL A 118 -0.29 7.96 6.06
C VAL A 118 -1.51 8.87 5.94
N LEU A 119 -2.56 8.61 6.72
CA LEU A 119 -3.76 9.45 6.73
C LEU A 119 -3.49 10.88 7.22
N GLU A 120 -2.39 11.12 7.93
CA GLU A 120 -1.97 12.44 8.41
C GLU A 120 -1.21 13.23 7.35
N THR A 121 -0.22 12.62 6.69
CA THR A 121 0.82 13.33 5.94
C THR A 121 0.84 13.08 4.43
N ALA A 122 0.13 12.06 3.95
CA ALA A 122 0.22 11.66 2.54
C ALA A 122 -0.72 12.45 1.61
N ASN A 123 -0.66 12.11 0.33
CA ASN A 123 -1.60 12.62 -0.67
C ASN A 123 -2.95 11.87 -0.60
N ASP A 124 -3.93 12.35 -1.35
CA ASP A 124 -5.29 11.79 -1.40
C ASP A 124 -5.32 10.35 -1.93
N GLY A 125 -4.48 10.00 -2.91
CA GLY A 125 -4.35 8.64 -3.42
C GLY A 125 -4.04 7.62 -2.33
N LEU A 126 -3.03 7.92 -1.50
CA LEU A 126 -2.65 7.07 -0.36
C LEU A 126 -3.71 7.05 0.74
N HIS A 127 -4.44 8.16 0.94
CA HIS A 127 -5.56 8.17 1.87
C HIS A 127 -6.67 7.20 1.42
N PHE A 128 -7.03 7.18 0.13
CA PHE A 128 -8.00 6.23 -0.39
C PHE A 128 -7.57 4.78 -0.17
N SER A 129 -6.30 4.45 -0.45
CA SER A 129 -5.78 3.10 -0.25
C SER A 129 -5.76 2.68 1.23
N ALA A 130 -5.33 3.57 2.12
CA ALA A 130 -5.37 3.31 3.56
C ALA A 130 -6.81 3.05 4.04
N LEU A 131 -7.78 3.89 3.64
CA LEU A 131 -9.19 3.70 4.00
C LEU A 131 -9.79 2.42 3.40
N ARG A 132 -9.42 2.06 2.17
CA ARG A 132 -9.82 0.79 1.54
C ARG A 132 -9.30 -0.41 2.31
N GLY A 133 -8.03 -0.38 2.72
CA GLY A 133 -7.44 -1.43 3.55
C GLY A 133 -8.10 -1.55 4.92
N ILE A 134 -8.40 -0.42 5.58
CA ILE A 134 -9.14 -0.43 6.86
C ILE A 134 -10.52 -1.08 6.67
N ALA A 135 -11.29 -0.66 5.66
CA ALA A 135 -12.60 -1.21 5.36
C ALA A 135 -12.55 -2.73 5.11
N ALA A 136 -11.57 -3.18 4.31
CA ALA A 136 -11.35 -4.60 4.01
C ALA A 136 -10.94 -5.41 5.25
N SER A 137 -10.16 -4.81 6.16
CA SER A 137 -9.77 -5.47 7.41
C SER A 137 -10.96 -5.65 8.36
N GLY A 138 -11.84 -4.64 8.44
CA GLY A 138 -12.91 -4.56 9.42
C GLY A 138 -12.44 -4.44 10.87
N PHE A 139 -11.13 -4.24 11.13
CA PHE A 139 -10.60 -4.28 12.50
C PHE A 139 -11.01 -3.06 13.32
N SER A 140 -11.46 -3.30 14.55
CA SER A 140 -11.95 -2.26 15.47
C SER A 140 -10.86 -1.28 15.90
N GLU A 141 -9.60 -1.71 15.86
CA GLU A 141 -8.40 -0.99 16.26
C GLU A 141 -8.18 0.27 15.40
N HIS A 142 -8.62 0.24 14.14
CA HIS A 142 -8.54 1.39 13.23
C HIS A 142 -9.64 2.44 13.48
N ARG A 143 -10.66 2.14 14.28
CA ARG A 143 -11.83 3.02 14.47
C ARG A 143 -11.43 4.42 14.90
N SER A 144 -10.62 4.53 15.95
CA SER A 144 -10.20 5.82 16.51
C SER A 144 -9.40 6.66 15.49
N THR A 145 -8.60 5.98 14.66
CA THR A 145 -7.87 6.59 13.54
C THR A 145 -8.83 7.17 12.51
N VAL A 146 -9.86 6.43 12.10
CA VAL A 146 -10.86 6.90 11.11
C VAL A 146 -11.73 8.04 11.66
N GLU A 147 -12.15 7.97 12.93
CA GLU A 147 -12.89 9.05 13.59
C GLU A 147 -12.06 10.34 13.64
N SER A 148 -10.79 10.23 14.01
CA SER A 148 -9.85 11.36 14.01
C SER A 148 -9.63 11.94 12.61
N TYR A 149 -9.50 11.07 11.60
CA TYR A 149 -9.38 11.48 10.20
C TYR A 149 -10.60 12.27 9.71
N LEU A 150 -11.81 11.81 10.01
CA LEU A 150 -13.06 12.50 9.63
C LEU A 150 -13.17 13.90 10.26
N LEU A 151 -12.74 14.06 11.51
CA LEU A 151 -12.71 15.35 12.19
C LEU A 151 -11.68 16.31 11.57
N ALA A 152 -10.53 15.77 11.14
CA ALA A 152 -9.45 16.56 10.53
C ALA A 152 -9.66 16.84 9.03
N LEU A 153 -10.47 16.04 8.33
CA LEU A 153 -10.62 16.12 6.87
C LEU A 153 -10.95 17.53 6.34
N PRO A 154 -11.83 18.33 6.97
CA PRO A 154 -12.15 19.68 6.49
C PRO A 154 -10.97 20.67 6.54
N THR A 155 -9.94 20.39 7.32
CA THR A 155 -8.76 21.27 7.50
C THR A 155 -7.51 20.74 6.80
N LYS A 156 -7.59 19.58 6.16
CA LYS A 156 -6.48 18.98 5.41
C LYS A 156 -6.26 19.71 4.09
N ARG A 157 -4.97 19.82 3.69
CA ARG A 157 -4.54 20.36 2.40
C ARG A 157 -4.59 19.27 1.33
N LEU A 158 -5.80 18.90 0.91
CA LEU A 158 -6.06 17.91 -0.14
C LEU A 158 -6.84 18.57 -1.30
N PRO A 159 -6.87 17.97 -2.50
CA PRO A 159 -7.69 18.47 -3.60
C PRO A 159 -9.18 18.54 -3.19
N ASP A 160 -9.84 19.67 -3.46
CA ASP A 160 -11.24 19.91 -3.08
C ASP A 160 -12.17 18.85 -3.71
N GLU A 161 -11.87 18.41 -4.92
CA GLU A 161 -12.59 17.37 -5.64
C GLU A 161 -12.52 15.99 -4.96
N SER A 162 -11.46 15.73 -4.20
CA SER A 162 -11.25 14.44 -3.52
C SER A 162 -11.96 14.37 -2.18
N LEU A 163 -12.24 15.51 -1.53
CA LEU A 163 -12.80 15.56 -0.17
C LEU A 163 -14.15 14.83 -0.01
N PRO A 164 -15.15 14.97 -0.91
CA PRO A 164 -16.42 14.26 -0.76
C PRO A 164 -16.25 12.73 -0.82
N SER A 165 -15.43 12.26 -1.75
CA SER A 165 -15.14 10.84 -1.94
C SER A 165 -14.34 10.28 -0.78
N LEU A 166 -13.34 10.99 -0.28
CA LEU A 166 -12.57 10.61 0.91
C LEU A 166 -13.45 10.53 2.16
N LYS A 167 -14.38 11.48 2.32
CA LYS A 167 -15.35 11.45 3.42
C LYS A 167 -16.23 10.20 3.33
N GLN A 168 -16.73 9.87 2.14
CA GLN A 168 -17.53 8.67 1.93
C GLN A 168 -16.72 7.40 2.23
N SER A 169 -15.49 7.29 1.73
CA SER A 169 -14.61 6.16 2.02
C SER A 169 -14.31 6.01 3.50
N ALA A 170 -14.08 7.11 4.22
CA ALA A 170 -13.84 7.08 5.66
C ALA A 170 -15.10 6.68 6.44
N MET A 171 -16.28 7.15 6.04
CA MET A 171 -17.54 6.71 6.64
C MET A 171 -17.80 5.21 6.41
N GLN A 172 -17.47 4.69 5.23
CA GLN A 172 -17.58 3.26 4.93
C GLN A 172 -16.61 2.46 5.80
N ALA A 173 -15.33 2.84 5.84
CA ALA A 173 -14.33 2.19 6.68
C ALA A 173 -14.74 2.18 8.16
N LEU A 174 -15.28 3.29 8.67
CA LEU A 174 -15.80 3.37 10.03
C LEU A 174 -16.97 2.41 10.26
N ALA A 175 -17.88 2.29 9.30
CA ALA A 175 -18.99 1.34 9.37
C ALA A 175 -18.49 -0.10 9.41
N ASP A 176 -17.49 -0.46 8.61
CA ASP A 176 -16.96 -1.82 8.55
C ASP A 176 -16.20 -2.20 9.84
N CYS A 177 -15.50 -1.24 10.47
CA CYS A 177 -14.93 -1.41 11.81
C CYS A 177 -15.98 -1.71 12.91
N ASN A 178 -17.26 -1.37 12.69
CA ASN A 178 -18.36 -1.64 13.64
C ASN A 178 -18.98 -3.04 13.49
N HIS A 179 -18.83 -3.67 12.33
CA HIS A 179 -19.53 -4.93 12.01
C HIS A 179 -18.72 -6.19 12.36
N SER A 180 -17.45 -6.05 12.75
CA SER A 180 -16.54 -7.17 13.00
C SER A 180 -16.47 -7.55 14.49
N ALA A 181 -17.64 -7.73 15.12
CA ALA A 181 -17.80 -8.21 16.50
C ALA A 181 -18.28 -9.67 16.54
#